data_AF-A0A928DBP4-F1
#
_entry.id   AF-A0A928DBP4-F1
#
_cell.length_a   1.000
_cell.length_b   1.000
_cell.length_c   1.000
_cell.angle_alpha   90.00
_cell.angle_beta   90.00
_cell.angle_gamma   90.00
#
_symmetry.space_group_name_H-M   'P 1'
#
loop_
_entity.id
_entity.type
_entity.pdbx_description
1 polymer ?
#
loop_
_entity_poly.entity_id
_entity_poly.type
_entity_poly.pdbx_seq_one_letter_code
_entity_poly.pdbx_strand_id
1 'polypeptide(L)'
;MRKSVVLSVLFCGLFLSTFCFANSDRENFVKTTKYIDAYGEMYQYSNTRGIEVFFNEKIPALIKIFTKESPEIDKEITPIVDAVRNSLNVGAFKAYASSSVDAGNGVYVAKSFILFDRKAQSIFIDPKASNKPLNWKSLPADTRLAFKVDVNLAHVWAILKKEFSKTSIYKEVAEFAENPEINAILNNFHGDVEFLLTGTSLDNWAFRAAIPDKNGRIGALIRKHAGNAVKNDTAEIPLDANVKIVVKLMKDQIVAYSSRKTVAQPQKTLASKPLYQSYAKYLPENGSGYIVMDIPQEVITLLKNLVEDPEISQIIDLFLKPVSIVSVSTVEKDGAFSVCAANISFAQISQVGPMVGVLSVGAGMLWPALESARIRGRLANCSANIKQLGTGIFQYMYDNDGYLPTDLKELVKKAYVAPAVLNTIIYVGPYEKTKASQIKNPSSYILAVCLDEGHKDRIAILFADGHVENLELNGEEPVKFLQNEFKLNAADVTRISKRLKEAKK
;
A
#
# COMPACT_ATOMS: atom_id res chain seq x y z
N MET A 1 -5.62 11.36 10.62
CA MET A 1 -5.61 10.08 11.38
C MET A 1 -6.70 9.18 10.81
N ARG A 2 -6.46 7.85 10.75
CA ARG A 2 -7.30 6.80 10.11
C ARG A 2 -7.09 6.57 8.60
N LYS A 3 -5.87 6.16 8.25
CA LYS A 3 -5.56 5.47 6.97
C LYS A 3 -4.93 4.08 7.16
N SER A 4 -4.90 3.58 8.39
CA SER A 4 -4.38 2.26 8.77
C SER A 4 -5.48 1.23 9.03
N VAL A 5 -6.74 1.65 9.22
CA VAL A 5 -7.82 0.78 9.72
C VAL A 5 -8.43 -0.14 8.64
N VAL A 6 -8.32 0.22 7.36
CA VAL A 6 -9.09 -0.47 6.31
C VAL A 6 -8.48 -1.80 5.91
N LEU A 7 -7.17 -1.96 6.09
CA LEU A 7 -6.54 -3.27 5.97
C LEU A 7 -6.61 -4.08 7.28
N SER A 8 -6.75 -3.42 8.43
CA SER A 8 -6.93 -4.06 9.74
C SER A 8 -8.31 -4.72 9.90
N VAL A 9 -9.37 -4.13 9.33
CA VAL A 9 -10.73 -4.69 9.40
C VAL A 9 -10.93 -5.85 8.41
N LEU A 10 -10.09 -5.94 7.37
CA LEU A 10 -10.07 -7.08 6.45
C LEU A 10 -9.57 -8.40 7.10
N PHE A 11 -9.12 -8.39 8.36
CA PHE A 11 -8.65 -9.63 9.00
C PHE A 11 -9.29 -9.98 10.36
N CYS A 12 -10.01 -9.07 11.01
CA CYS A 12 -10.84 -9.42 12.17
C CYS A 12 -12.13 -10.19 11.80
N GLY A 13 -12.54 -10.19 10.53
CA GLY A 13 -13.83 -10.75 10.12
C GLY A 13 -13.94 -12.27 10.13
N LEU A 14 -12.82 -13.00 10.17
CA LEU A 14 -12.82 -14.45 10.39
C LEU A 14 -12.86 -14.84 11.88
N PHE A 15 -12.72 -13.86 12.79
CA PHE A 15 -12.64 -14.13 14.23
C PHE A 15 -13.99 -14.11 14.97
N LEU A 16 -15.08 -13.67 14.32
CA LEU A 16 -16.42 -13.74 14.89
C LEU A 16 -17.45 -14.09 13.83
N SER A 17 -17.50 -15.37 13.44
CA SER A 17 -18.77 -15.97 13.04
C SER A 17 -18.83 -17.44 13.47
N THR A 18 -19.49 -17.61 14.62
CA THR A 18 -20.49 -18.66 14.87
C THR A 18 -20.05 -20.13 14.89
N PHE A 19 -20.07 -20.68 16.10
CA PHE A 19 -20.63 -22.01 16.36
C PHE A 19 -21.91 -22.24 15.51
N CYS A 20 -22.12 -23.47 15.03
CA CYS A 20 -23.21 -24.02 14.20
C CYS A 20 -22.92 -24.00 12.68
N PHE A 21 -22.86 -25.12 11.94
CA PHE A 21 -23.54 -26.42 12.05
C PHE A 21 -22.57 -27.55 11.64
N ALA A 22 -22.11 -28.36 12.60
CA ALA A 22 -21.07 -29.38 12.36
C ALA A 22 -21.48 -30.54 11.42
N ASN A 23 -22.78 -30.74 11.17
CA ASN A 23 -23.25 -31.88 10.38
C ASN A 23 -23.31 -31.62 8.86
N SER A 24 -23.52 -30.38 8.39
CA SER A 24 -23.67 -30.09 6.95
C SER A 24 -22.35 -29.77 6.23
N ASP A 25 -21.25 -29.62 6.97
CA ASP A 25 -19.96 -29.17 6.43
C ASP A 25 -18.80 -30.14 6.76
N ARG A 26 -19.15 -31.33 7.26
CA ARG A 26 -18.20 -32.37 7.67
C ARG A 26 -17.23 -32.75 6.54
N GLU A 27 -17.69 -32.78 5.30
CA GLU A 27 -16.85 -33.12 4.16
C GLU A 27 -15.73 -32.10 3.92
N ASN A 28 -16.05 -30.80 3.90
CA ASN A 28 -15.04 -29.75 3.74
C ASN A 28 -14.12 -29.70 4.94
N PHE A 29 -14.66 -29.82 6.16
CA PHE A 29 -13.88 -29.92 7.38
C PHE A 29 -12.85 -31.04 7.30
N VAL A 30 -13.23 -32.26 6.93
CA VAL A 30 -12.29 -33.39 6.79
C VAL A 30 -11.28 -33.13 5.67
N LYS A 31 -11.72 -32.55 4.54
CA LYS A 31 -10.83 -32.23 3.40
C LYS A 31 -9.77 -31.18 3.73
N THR A 32 -10.07 -30.20 4.59
CA THR A 32 -9.12 -29.15 4.97
C THR A 32 -8.27 -29.52 6.17
N THR A 33 -8.89 -30.08 7.21
CA THR A 33 -8.22 -30.31 8.50
C THR A 33 -7.16 -31.40 8.43
N LYS A 34 -7.23 -32.32 7.46
CA LYS A 34 -6.19 -33.33 7.20
C LYS A 34 -4.81 -32.74 6.84
N TYR A 35 -4.74 -31.47 6.44
CA TYR A 35 -3.48 -30.80 6.06
C TYR A 35 -2.85 -30.02 7.23
N ILE A 36 -3.59 -29.81 8.31
CA ILE A 36 -3.13 -29.02 9.46
C ILE A 36 -2.96 -29.93 10.69
N ASP A 37 -2.29 -29.41 11.71
CA ASP A 37 -2.06 -30.15 12.95
C ASP A 37 -3.31 -30.12 13.83
N ALA A 38 -3.69 -31.26 14.40
CA ALA A 38 -4.87 -31.40 15.26
C ALA A 38 -4.70 -30.82 16.67
N TYR A 39 -3.47 -30.41 17.01
CA TYR A 39 -3.07 -29.87 18.31
C TYR A 39 -2.14 -28.69 18.08
N GLY A 40 -1.96 -27.85 19.10
CA GLY A 40 -1.06 -26.71 19.04
C GLY A 40 -1.58 -25.47 19.75
N GLU A 41 -0.86 -24.38 19.61
CA GLU A 41 -1.21 -23.07 20.20
C GLU A 41 -2.34 -22.36 19.44
N MET A 42 -2.62 -22.78 18.21
CA MET A 42 -3.67 -22.23 17.36
C MET A 42 -4.29 -23.36 16.53
N TYR A 43 -5.62 -23.39 16.47
CA TYR A 43 -6.39 -24.25 15.58
C TYR A 43 -7.62 -23.49 15.11
N GLN A 44 -7.79 -23.35 13.80
CA GLN A 44 -8.86 -22.57 13.19
C GLN A 44 -9.44 -23.28 11.98
N TYR A 45 -10.75 -23.16 11.83
CA TYR A 45 -11.52 -23.61 10.68
C TYR A 45 -12.60 -22.59 10.35
N SER A 46 -12.78 -22.31 9.07
CA SER A 46 -13.89 -21.51 8.55
C SER A 46 -14.39 -22.09 7.25
N ASN A 47 -15.68 -21.95 6.97
CA ASN A 47 -16.34 -22.47 5.78
C ASN A 47 -16.85 -21.35 4.88
N THR A 48 -17.42 -21.70 3.72
CA THR A 48 -17.93 -20.74 2.74
C THR A 48 -18.84 -19.68 3.36
N ARG A 49 -19.71 -20.03 4.31
CA ARG A 49 -20.61 -19.05 4.94
C ARG A 49 -19.84 -18.04 5.79
N GLY A 50 -18.85 -18.48 6.57
CA GLY A 50 -18.00 -17.56 7.33
C GLY A 50 -17.18 -16.64 6.41
N ILE A 51 -16.71 -17.17 5.29
CA ILE A 51 -16.00 -16.40 4.26
C ILE A 51 -16.96 -15.40 3.58
N GLU A 52 -18.15 -15.82 3.18
CA GLU A 52 -19.16 -14.98 2.51
C GLU A 52 -19.66 -13.85 3.40
N VAL A 53 -19.95 -14.11 4.69
CA VAL A 53 -20.34 -13.05 5.65
C VAL A 53 -19.28 -11.96 5.69
N PHE A 54 -18.00 -12.35 5.72
CA PHE A 54 -16.91 -11.39 5.71
C PHE A 54 -16.85 -10.57 4.40
N PHE A 55 -16.84 -11.24 3.24
CA PHE A 55 -16.71 -10.54 1.95
C PHE A 55 -17.97 -9.75 1.54
N ASN A 56 -19.17 -10.25 1.87
CA ASN A 56 -20.43 -9.65 1.44
C ASN A 56 -20.99 -8.64 2.45
N GLU A 57 -20.70 -8.75 3.74
CA GLU A 57 -21.22 -7.81 4.74
C GLU A 57 -20.19 -6.78 5.20
N LYS A 58 -18.92 -7.17 5.40
CA LYS A 58 -17.91 -6.27 5.97
C LYS A 58 -17.23 -5.37 4.93
N ILE A 59 -16.97 -5.88 3.71
CA ILE A 59 -16.33 -5.09 2.65
C ILE A 59 -17.23 -3.93 2.19
N PRO A 60 -18.52 -4.12 1.89
CA PRO A 60 -19.39 -2.99 1.50
C PRO A 60 -19.56 -1.96 2.62
N ALA A 61 -19.60 -2.41 3.88
CA ALA A 61 -19.64 -1.49 5.03
C ALA A 61 -18.38 -0.62 5.13
N LEU A 62 -17.20 -1.17 4.81
CA LEU A 62 -15.95 -0.41 4.73
C LEU A 62 -15.96 0.59 3.57
N ILE A 63 -16.47 0.20 2.41
CA ILE A 63 -16.55 1.07 1.24
C ILE A 63 -17.51 2.25 1.51
N LYS A 64 -18.64 1.99 2.17
CA LYS A 64 -19.55 3.04 2.65
C LYS A 64 -18.92 3.99 3.67
N ILE A 65 -17.91 3.55 4.43
CA ILE A 65 -17.15 4.44 5.32
C ILE A 65 -16.26 5.39 4.49
N PHE A 66 -15.78 4.98 3.32
CA PHE A 66 -14.98 5.80 2.42
C PHE A 66 -15.79 6.71 1.50
N THR A 67 -16.99 6.30 1.10
CA THR A 67 -17.88 7.06 0.22
C THR A 67 -18.87 7.95 0.99
N LYS A 68 -18.84 7.88 2.32
CA LYS A 68 -19.82 8.50 3.25
C LYS A 68 -20.03 10.00 3.09
N GLU A 69 -19.09 10.72 2.47
CA GLU A 69 -19.14 12.18 2.31
C GLU A 69 -19.64 12.63 0.92
N SER A 70 -19.92 11.73 -0.03
CA SER A 70 -20.52 12.12 -1.31
C SER A 70 -21.36 10.99 -1.96
N PRO A 71 -22.69 11.14 -2.03
CA PRO A 71 -23.60 10.19 -2.70
C PRO A 71 -23.33 10.00 -4.20
N GLU A 72 -22.65 10.95 -4.83
CA GLU A 72 -22.28 10.91 -6.25
C GLU A 72 -21.11 9.97 -6.48
N ILE A 73 -20.10 10.01 -5.60
CA ILE A 73 -18.94 9.10 -5.61
C ILE A 73 -19.38 7.65 -5.35
N ASP A 74 -20.40 7.43 -4.50
CA ASP A 74 -20.93 6.10 -4.21
C ASP A 74 -21.55 5.44 -5.46
N LYS A 75 -22.25 6.22 -6.29
CA LYS A 75 -22.84 5.72 -7.56
C LYS A 75 -21.78 5.38 -8.62
N GLU A 76 -20.66 6.08 -8.61
CA GLU A 76 -19.57 5.89 -9.57
C GLU A 76 -18.61 4.74 -9.20
N ILE A 77 -18.27 4.58 -7.92
CA ILE A 77 -17.28 3.60 -7.45
C ILE A 77 -17.88 2.21 -7.22
N THR A 78 -19.15 2.13 -6.81
CA THR A 78 -19.82 0.85 -6.49
C THR A 78 -19.74 -0.19 -7.61
N PRO A 79 -19.95 0.14 -8.91
CA PRO A 79 -19.81 -0.82 -10.01
C PRO A 79 -18.39 -1.37 -10.20
N ILE A 80 -17.35 -0.54 -10.02
CA ILE A 80 -15.95 -0.99 -10.08
C ILE A 80 -15.66 -1.94 -8.94
N VAL A 81 -16.09 -1.55 -7.74
CA VAL A 81 -15.98 -2.37 -6.53
C VAL A 81 -16.66 -3.72 -6.71
N ASP A 82 -17.87 -3.72 -7.28
CA ASP A 82 -18.63 -4.94 -7.56
C ASP A 82 -17.92 -5.79 -8.60
N ALA A 83 -17.37 -5.19 -9.67
CA ALA A 83 -16.58 -5.91 -10.67
C ALA A 83 -15.34 -6.58 -10.05
N VAL A 84 -14.61 -5.85 -9.19
CA VAL A 84 -13.47 -6.41 -8.45
C VAL A 84 -13.93 -7.53 -7.53
N ARG A 85 -14.99 -7.33 -6.73
CA ARG A 85 -15.55 -8.35 -5.84
C ARG A 85 -15.95 -9.61 -6.60
N ASN A 86 -16.64 -9.44 -7.73
CA ASN A 86 -17.07 -10.55 -8.58
C ASN A 86 -15.86 -11.28 -9.18
N SER A 87 -14.79 -10.57 -9.54
CA SER A 87 -13.54 -11.17 -10.03
C SER A 87 -12.80 -12.00 -8.97
N LEU A 88 -12.97 -11.67 -7.68
CA LEU A 88 -12.46 -12.50 -6.58
C LEU A 88 -13.21 -13.84 -6.51
N ASN A 89 -14.47 -13.86 -6.94
CA ASN A 89 -15.38 -15.01 -6.90
C ASN A 89 -15.27 -15.77 -5.58
N VAL A 90 -15.68 -15.12 -4.51
CA VAL A 90 -15.51 -15.62 -3.14
C VAL A 90 -16.19 -16.98 -2.92
N GLY A 91 -17.29 -17.24 -3.63
CA GLY A 91 -17.97 -18.54 -3.63
C GLY A 91 -17.12 -19.69 -4.17
N ALA A 92 -15.99 -19.40 -4.84
CA ALA A 92 -15.00 -20.41 -5.21
C ALA A 92 -14.32 -21.03 -3.99
N PHE A 93 -14.24 -20.31 -2.86
CA PHE A 93 -13.63 -20.78 -1.62
C PHE A 93 -14.63 -21.59 -0.79
N LYS A 94 -14.27 -22.84 -0.53
CA LYS A 94 -15.14 -23.81 0.16
C LYS A 94 -14.87 -23.83 1.67
N ALA A 95 -13.60 -23.77 2.04
CA ALA A 95 -13.19 -23.76 3.44
C ALA A 95 -11.74 -23.31 3.59
N TYR A 96 -11.40 -22.89 4.80
CA TYR A 96 -10.07 -22.54 5.25
C TYR A 96 -9.79 -23.25 6.56
N ALA A 97 -8.57 -23.77 6.72
CA ALA A 97 -8.09 -24.31 7.97
C ALA A 97 -6.66 -23.82 8.25
N SER A 98 -6.35 -23.58 9.51
CA SER A 98 -5.01 -23.18 9.95
C SER A 98 -4.68 -23.76 11.31
N SER A 99 -3.43 -24.14 11.52
CA SER A 99 -2.89 -24.54 12.83
C SER A 99 -1.54 -23.89 13.08
N SER A 100 -1.13 -23.81 14.34
CA SER A 100 0.25 -23.53 14.73
C SER A 100 0.67 -24.41 15.89
N VAL A 101 1.88 -24.95 15.81
CA VAL A 101 2.52 -25.76 16.85
C VAL A 101 3.85 -25.16 17.29
N ASP A 102 4.15 -25.27 18.59
CA ASP A 102 5.51 -25.08 19.11
C ASP A 102 6.32 -26.34 18.79
N ALA A 103 7.30 -26.20 17.91
CA ALA A 103 8.18 -27.27 17.45
C ALA A 103 9.41 -27.47 18.37
N GLY A 104 9.50 -26.70 19.46
CA GLY A 104 10.62 -26.69 20.40
C GLY A 104 11.77 -25.79 19.95
N ASN A 105 12.68 -25.48 20.89
CA ASN A 105 13.87 -24.66 20.66
C ASN A 105 13.57 -23.27 20.06
N GLY A 106 12.40 -22.70 20.36
CA GLY A 106 11.97 -21.39 19.86
C GLY A 106 11.52 -21.40 18.40
N VAL A 107 11.23 -22.57 17.82
CA VAL A 107 10.69 -22.71 16.46
C VAL A 107 9.19 -22.97 16.54
N TYR A 108 8.42 -22.22 15.78
CA TYR A 108 6.99 -22.37 15.62
C TYR A 108 6.66 -22.71 14.17
N VAL A 109 5.72 -23.63 13.97
CA VAL A 109 5.34 -24.09 12.63
C VAL A 109 3.84 -23.92 12.47
N ALA A 110 3.44 -23.11 11.50
CA ALA A 110 2.07 -22.96 11.08
C ALA A 110 1.81 -23.70 9.78
N LYS A 111 0.64 -24.32 9.70
CA LYS A 111 0.13 -24.97 8.49
C LYS A 111 -1.20 -24.36 8.14
N SER A 112 -1.43 -24.06 6.88
CA SER A 112 -2.72 -23.58 6.42
C SER A 112 -3.14 -24.24 5.12
N PHE A 113 -4.44 -24.43 4.97
CA PHE A 113 -5.04 -25.00 3.78
C PHE A 113 -6.28 -24.22 3.37
N ILE A 114 -6.35 -23.85 2.11
CA ILE A 114 -7.52 -23.22 1.50
C ILE A 114 -8.09 -24.21 0.49
N LEU A 115 -9.33 -24.64 0.72
CA LEU A 115 -10.10 -25.45 -0.21
C LEU A 115 -10.85 -24.54 -1.17
N PHE A 116 -10.70 -24.79 -2.47
CA PHE A 116 -11.41 -24.03 -3.49
C PHE A 116 -11.78 -24.90 -4.70
N ASP A 117 -12.77 -24.46 -5.47
CA ASP A 117 -13.07 -25.06 -6.76
C ASP A 117 -12.04 -24.61 -7.80
N ARG A 118 -11.14 -25.51 -8.21
CA ARG A 118 -10.14 -25.24 -9.26
C ARG A 118 -10.73 -24.84 -10.61
N LYS A 119 -11.99 -25.17 -10.88
CA LYS A 119 -12.68 -24.79 -12.12
C LYS A 119 -13.32 -23.41 -12.03
N ALA A 120 -13.41 -22.84 -10.83
CA ALA A 120 -13.99 -21.51 -10.66
C ALA A 120 -13.10 -20.45 -11.32
N GLN A 121 -13.73 -19.49 -12.00
CA GLN A 121 -13.05 -18.30 -12.49
C GLN A 121 -12.85 -17.35 -11.31
N SER A 122 -11.63 -17.34 -10.75
CA SER A 122 -11.21 -16.42 -9.69
C SER A 122 -9.79 -15.93 -9.98
N ILE A 123 -9.50 -14.67 -9.68
CA ILE A 123 -8.15 -14.12 -9.82
C ILE A 123 -7.13 -14.74 -8.86
N PHE A 124 -7.58 -15.40 -7.79
CA PHE A 124 -6.70 -16.09 -6.82
C PHE A 124 -6.40 -17.54 -7.21
N ILE A 125 -7.17 -18.10 -8.14
CA ILE A 125 -7.07 -19.51 -8.54
C ILE A 125 -6.49 -19.53 -9.95
N ASP A 126 -5.19 -19.77 -10.04
CA ASP A 126 -4.57 -20.08 -11.33
C ASP A 126 -4.74 -21.57 -11.63
N PRO A 127 -5.54 -21.95 -12.65
CA PRO A 127 -5.74 -23.35 -13.01
C PRO A 127 -4.46 -24.04 -13.50
N LYS A 128 -3.45 -23.28 -13.92
CA LYS A 128 -2.16 -23.79 -14.41
C LYS A 128 -1.08 -23.84 -13.33
N ALA A 129 -1.38 -23.37 -12.12
CA ALA A 129 -0.41 -23.40 -11.03
C ALA A 129 0.03 -24.84 -10.73
N SER A 130 1.34 -25.00 -10.58
CA SER A 130 1.99 -26.29 -10.36
C SER A 130 3.14 -26.14 -9.37
N ASN A 131 3.47 -27.24 -8.69
CA ASN A 131 4.61 -27.27 -7.78
C ASN A 131 5.89 -27.54 -8.59
N LYS A 132 6.87 -26.66 -8.42
CA LYS A 132 8.19 -26.76 -9.06
C LYS A 132 9.28 -26.89 -7.98
N PRO A 133 10.46 -27.45 -8.30
CA PRO A 133 11.61 -27.37 -7.40
C PRO A 133 11.92 -25.93 -7.03
N LEU A 134 12.02 -25.65 -5.73
CA LEU A 134 12.29 -24.30 -5.23
C LEU A 134 13.75 -24.17 -4.83
N ASN A 135 14.38 -23.06 -5.24
CA ASN A 135 15.77 -22.77 -4.91
C ASN A 135 15.92 -21.91 -3.63
N TRP A 136 14.96 -21.98 -2.70
CA TRP A 136 14.97 -21.16 -1.48
C TRP A 136 16.18 -21.47 -0.57
N LYS A 137 16.76 -22.67 -0.67
CA LYS A 137 17.97 -23.07 0.05
C LYS A 137 19.24 -22.36 -0.43
N SER A 138 19.26 -21.82 -1.66
CA SER A 138 20.43 -21.13 -2.24
C SER A 138 20.45 -19.62 -1.99
N LEU A 139 19.47 -19.08 -1.25
CA LEU A 139 19.42 -17.66 -0.96
C LEU A 139 20.68 -17.20 -0.21
N PRO A 140 21.15 -15.96 -0.40
CA PRO A 140 22.26 -15.41 0.37
C PRO A 140 22.05 -15.46 1.88
N ALA A 141 23.11 -15.62 2.67
CA ALA A 141 23.02 -15.62 4.13
C ALA A 141 22.52 -14.29 4.70
N ASP A 142 22.69 -13.18 4.00
CA ASP A 142 22.24 -11.84 4.41
C ASP A 142 20.88 -11.46 3.81
N THR A 143 20.09 -12.42 3.31
CA THR A 143 18.71 -12.19 2.90
C THR A 143 17.88 -11.61 4.05
N ARG A 144 17.20 -10.49 3.78
CA ARG A 144 16.25 -9.80 4.66
C ARG A 144 14.80 -10.00 4.22
N LEU A 145 14.57 -9.99 2.91
CA LEU A 145 13.28 -10.30 2.32
C LEU A 145 13.54 -11.03 1.00
N ALA A 146 12.89 -12.15 0.77
CA ALA A 146 12.85 -12.76 -0.55
C ALA A 146 11.48 -13.33 -0.80
N PHE A 147 10.97 -13.18 -2.01
CA PHE A 147 9.79 -13.92 -2.44
C PHE A 147 9.93 -14.37 -3.88
N LYS A 148 9.30 -15.51 -4.15
CA LYS A 148 9.14 -16.05 -5.49
C LYS A 148 7.70 -16.51 -5.65
N VAL A 149 7.01 -15.99 -6.64
CA VAL A 149 5.62 -16.32 -6.94
C VAL A 149 5.49 -16.54 -8.44
N ASP A 150 4.87 -17.64 -8.84
CA ASP A 150 4.44 -17.83 -10.22
C ASP A 150 3.18 -17.00 -10.47
N VAL A 151 3.28 -16.01 -11.34
CA VAL A 151 2.14 -15.13 -11.67
C VAL A 151 1.68 -15.38 -13.09
N ASN A 152 0.37 -15.38 -13.27
CA ASN A 152 -0.30 -15.47 -14.56
C ASN A 152 -1.23 -14.27 -14.70
N LEU A 153 -0.66 -13.09 -14.95
CA LEU A 153 -1.44 -11.86 -15.06
C LEU A 153 -2.39 -11.89 -16.25
N ALA A 154 -2.11 -12.71 -17.28
CA ALA A 154 -3.01 -12.93 -18.40
C ALA A 154 -4.35 -13.53 -17.94
N HIS A 155 -4.32 -14.52 -17.04
CA HIS A 155 -5.52 -15.12 -16.45
C HIS A 155 -6.30 -14.11 -15.61
N VAL A 156 -5.60 -13.39 -14.73
CA VAL A 156 -6.20 -12.33 -13.89
C VAL A 156 -6.88 -11.28 -14.77
N TRP A 157 -6.18 -10.83 -15.80
CA TRP A 157 -6.66 -9.81 -16.71
C TRP A 157 -7.87 -10.25 -17.54
N ALA A 158 -7.91 -11.51 -17.99
CA ALA A 158 -9.06 -12.05 -18.71
C ALA A 158 -10.35 -12.04 -17.85
N ILE A 159 -10.23 -12.33 -16.55
CA ILE A 159 -11.36 -12.26 -15.60
C ILE A 159 -11.78 -10.81 -15.39
N LEU A 160 -10.84 -9.92 -15.09
CA LEU A 160 -11.12 -8.49 -14.87
C LEU A 160 -11.78 -7.85 -16.10
N LYS A 161 -11.26 -8.12 -17.29
CA LYS A 161 -11.82 -7.64 -18.56
C LYS A 161 -13.29 -8.04 -18.71
N LYS A 162 -13.62 -9.31 -18.43
CA LYS A 162 -15.00 -9.82 -18.48
C LYS A 162 -15.93 -9.15 -17.46
N GLU A 163 -15.44 -8.82 -16.27
CA GLU A 163 -16.26 -8.13 -15.27
C GLU A 163 -16.40 -6.64 -15.59
N PHE A 164 -15.33 -5.97 -16.02
CA PHE A 164 -15.39 -4.56 -16.43
C PHE A 164 -16.26 -4.33 -17.66
N SER A 165 -16.29 -5.26 -18.62
CA SER A 165 -17.17 -5.15 -19.80
C SER A 165 -18.67 -5.19 -19.48
N LYS A 166 -19.05 -5.61 -18.26
CA LYS A 166 -20.45 -5.58 -17.79
C LYS A 166 -20.83 -4.22 -17.22
N THR A 167 -19.87 -3.33 -16.99
CA THR A 167 -20.09 -2.00 -16.43
C THR A 167 -20.14 -0.97 -17.56
N SER A 168 -21.14 -0.09 -17.54
CA SER A 168 -21.28 1.01 -18.52
C SER A 168 -20.58 2.30 -18.09
N ILE A 169 -19.90 2.29 -16.94
CA ILE A 169 -19.67 3.53 -16.17
C ILE A 169 -18.30 4.18 -16.41
N TYR A 170 -17.42 3.56 -17.20
CA TYR A 170 -16.23 4.24 -17.68
C TYR A 170 -15.87 3.80 -19.11
N LYS A 171 -16.01 4.73 -20.05
CA LYS A 171 -15.46 4.58 -21.40
C LYS A 171 -13.96 4.29 -21.33
N GLU A 172 -13.26 4.96 -20.42
CA GLU A 172 -11.81 4.81 -20.20
C GLU A 172 -11.42 3.43 -19.63
N VAL A 173 -12.19 2.85 -18.70
CA VAL A 173 -11.91 1.50 -18.17
C VAL A 173 -12.21 0.44 -19.24
N ALA A 174 -13.28 0.62 -20.02
CA ALA A 174 -13.56 -0.23 -21.17
C ALA A 174 -12.48 -0.11 -22.26
N GLU A 175 -12.04 1.10 -22.59
CA GLU A 175 -10.93 1.36 -23.52
C GLU A 175 -9.60 0.80 -22.99
N PHE A 176 -9.32 0.93 -21.70
CA PHE A 176 -8.15 0.34 -21.04
C PHE A 176 -8.19 -1.19 -21.07
N ALA A 177 -9.36 -1.79 -20.82
CA ALA A 177 -9.59 -3.23 -20.90
C ALA A 177 -9.39 -3.78 -22.33
N GLU A 178 -9.76 -3.00 -23.34
CA GLU A 178 -9.62 -3.35 -24.75
C GLU A 178 -8.28 -2.92 -25.39
N ASN A 179 -7.44 -2.14 -24.69
CA ASN A 179 -6.19 -1.62 -25.24
C ASN A 179 -5.25 -2.77 -25.69
N PRO A 180 -4.96 -2.93 -26.99
CA PRO A 180 -4.17 -4.05 -27.51
C PRO A 180 -2.72 -4.07 -27.00
N GLU A 181 -2.13 -2.91 -26.72
CA GLU A 181 -0.76 -2.82 -26.21
C GLU A 181 -0.69 -3.31 -24.77
N ILE A 182 -1.64 -2.88 -23.92
CA ILE A 182 -1.75 -3.29 -22.52
C ILE A 182 -2.05 -4.78 -22.43
N ASN A 183 -3.03 -5.25 -23.21
CA ASN A 183 -3.36 -6.67 -23.33
C ASN A 183 -2.10 -7.50 -23.66
N ALA A 184 -1.32 -7.05 -24.63
CA ALA A 184 -0.12 -7.76 -25.01
C ALA A 184 1.01 -7.67 -23.97
N ILE A 185 1.12 -6.58 -23.20
CA ILE A 185 2.07 -6.48 -22.08
C ILE A 185 1.67 -7.46 -20.97
N LEU A 186 0.42 -7.42 -20.52
CA LEU A 186 -0.08 -8.28 -19.43
C LEU A 186 0.01 -9.76 -19.78
N ASN A 187 -0.21 -10.11 -21.05
CA ASN A 187 -0.03 -11.48 -21.55
C ASN A 187 1.43 -11.98 -21.49
N ASN A 188 2.42 -11.09 -21.41
CA ASN A 188 3.82 -11.47 -21.24
C ASN A 188 4.22 -11.70 -19.77
N PHE A 189 3.41 -11.24 -18.81
CA PHE A 189 3.60 -11.49 -17.38
C PHE A 189 3.07 -12.86 -16.98
N HIS A 190 3.68 -13.89 -17.55
CA HIS A 190 3.40 -15.29 -17.19
C HIS A 190 4.71 -15.98 -16.80
N GLY A 191 4.85 -16.29 -15.51
CA GLY A 191 5.98 -17.03 -14.96
C GLY A 191 6.44 -16.48 -13.62
N ASP A 192 7.64 -16.90 -13.23
CA ASP A 192 8.20 -16.59 -11.93
C ASP A 192 8.57 -15.10 -11.80
N VAL A 193 7.93 -14.42 -10.84
CA VAL A 193 8.38 -13.13 -10.33
C VAL A 193 9.19 -13.38 -9.08
N GLU A 194 10.37 -12.77 -9.03
CA GLU A 194 11.29 -12.89 -7.91
C GLU A 194 11.66 -11.51 -7.35
N PHE A 195 11.75 -11.42 -6.04
CA PHE A 195 12.32 -10.28 -5.35
C PHE A 195 13.27 -10.79 -4.26
N LEU A 196 14.38 -10.08 -4.11
CA LEU A 196 15.40 -10.37 -3.12
C LEU A 196 15.93 -9.04 -2.59
N LEU A 197 15.96 -8.92 -1.27
CA LEU A 197 16.58 -7.85 -0.51
C LEU A 197 17.63 -8.48 0.40
N THR A 198 18.86 -8.01 0.29
CA THR A 198 20.01 -8.49 1.06
C THR A 198 20.69 -7.32 1.77
N GLY A 199 21.31 -7.58 2.91
CA GLY A 199 22.21 -6.61 3.52
C GLY A 199 22.49 -6.87 4.99
N THR A 200 23.69 -6.49 5.42
CA THR A 200 24.16 -6.68 6.80
C THR A 200 23.76 -5.54 7.73
N SER A 201 23.58 -4.33 7.21
CA SER A 201 23.18 -3.10 7.93
C SER A 201 22.30 -2.22 7.03
N LEU A 202 21.57 -1.27 7.62
CA LEU A 202 20.64 -0.36 6.89
C LEU A 202 21.32 0.40 5.74
N ASP A 203 22.59 0.77 5.88
CA ASP A 203 23.34 1.50 4.86
C ASP A 203 23.84 0.61 3.70
N ASN A 204 23.73 -0.71 3.83
CA ASN A 204 24.29 -1.69 2.90
C ASN A 204 23.22 -2.62 2.33
N TRP A 205 21.98 -2.16 2.21
CA TRP A 205 20.93 -2.94 1.55
C TRP A 205 21.06 -2.87 0.04
N ALA A 206 20.91 -4.03 -0.59
CA ALA A 206 20.82 -4.20 -2.02
C ALA A 206 19.58 -4.99 -2.37
N PHE A 207 18.95 -4.66 -3.50
CA PHE A 207 17.81 -5.41 -4.00
C PHE A 207 18.07 -5.99 -5.38
N ARG A 208 17.36 -7.06 -5.69
CA ARG A 208 17.20 -7.65 -7.03
C ARG A 208 15.73 -7.99 -7.21
N ALA A 209 15.13 -7.50 -8.29
CA ALA A 209 13.82 -7.91 -8.75
C ALA A 209 13.96 -8.54 -10.14
N ALA A 210 13.23 -9.60 -10.40
CA ALA A 210 13.21 -10.25 -11.70
C ALA A 210 11.76 -10.54 -12.11
N ILE A 211 11.41 -10.12 -13.32
CA ILE A 211 10.06 -10.26 -13.88
C ILE A 211 10.12 -10.95 -15.25
N PRO A 212 9.14 -11.82 -15.58
CA PRO A 212 9.12 -12.50 -16.86
C PRO A 212 8.91 -11.52 -18.04
N ASP A 213 9.59 -11.78 -19.16
CA ASP A 213 9.44 -11.07 -20.43
C ASP A 213 9.59 -12.04 -21.61
N LYS A 214 8.75 -13.08 -21.65
CA LYS A 214 8.88 -14.24 -22.55
C LYS A 214 9.00 -13.94 -24.05
N ASN A 215 8.50 -12.80 -24.51
CA ASN A 215 8.59 -12.40 -25.92
C ASN A 215 9.45 -11.13 -26.12
N GLY A 216 10.20 -10.71 -25.08
CA GLY A 216 11.03 -9.51 -25.13
C GLY A 216 10.24 -8.20 -25.31
N ARG A 217 8.92 -8.22 -25.11
CA ARG A 217 8.03 -7.10 -25.45
C ARG A 217 8.20 -5.96 -24.45
N ILE A 218 8.36 -6.28 -23.18
CA ILE A 218 8.62 -5.27 -22.14
C ILE A 218 10.01 -4.68 -22.36
N GLY A 219 11.01 -5.50 -22.67
CA GLY A 219 12.35 -5.05 -23.02
C GLY A 219 12.36 -4.15 -24.25
N ALA A 220 11.60 -4.49 -25.29
CA ALA A 220 11.44 -3.65 -26.49
C ALA A 220 10.78 -2.29 -26.16
N LEU A 221 9.78 -2.27 -25.29
CA LEU A 221 9.16 -1.02 -24.83
C LEU A 221 10.13 -0.15 -24.03
N ILE A 222 10.94 -0.76 -23.16
CA ILE A 222 11.99 -0.05 -22.43
C ILE A 222 13.00 0.53 -23.41
N ARG A 223 13.49 -0.25 -24.40
CA ARG A 223 14.39 0.25 -25.45
C ARG A 223 13.80 1.42 -26.21
N LYS A 224 12.50 1.35 -26.56
CA LYS A 224 11.79 2.41 -27.29
C LYS A 224 11.70 3.71 -26.48
N HIS A 225 11.38 3.66 -25.19
CA HIS A 225 11.16 4.86 -24.37
C HIS A 225 12.43 5.42 -23.73
N ALA A 226 13.35 4.55 -23.32
CA ALA A 226 14.62 4.95 -22.72
C ALA A 226 15.67 5.34 -23.78
N GLY A 227 15.48 4.93 -25.04
CA GLY A 227 16.35 5.28 -26.16
C GLY A 227 17.82 4.99 -25.87
N ASN A 228 18.67 6.00 -26.04
CA ASN A 228 20.12 5.91 -25.84
C ASN A 228 20.55 5.67 -24.37
N ALA A 229 19.63 5.74 -23.41
CA ALA A 229 19.91 5.41 -22.02
C ALA A 229 20.10 3.89 -21.81
N VAL A 230 19.62 3.05 -22.74
CA VAL A 230 19.89 1.61 -22.75
C VAL A 230 21.15 1.35 -23.57
N LYS A 231 22.22 0.87 -22.92
CA LYS A 231 23.47 0.47 -23.56
C LYS A 231 23.76 -1.00 -23.26
N ASN A 232 24.05 -1.81 -24.28
CA ASN A 232 24.32 -3.24 -24.13
C ASN A 232 23.28 -3.96 -23.26
N ASP A 233 21.99 -3.76 -23.57
CA ASP A 233 20.86 -4.34 -22.84
C ASP A 233 20.78 -3.96 -21.35
N THR A 234 21.41 -2.85 -20.99
CA THR A 234 21.45 -2.35 -19.62
C THR A 234 21.04 -0.89 -19.59
N ALA A 235 20.08 -0.54 -18.73
CA ALA A 235 19.72 0.83 -18.42
C ALA A 235 20.14 1.16 -16.97
N GLU A 236 20.72 2.32 -16.76
CA GLU A 236 21.02 2.85 -15.43
C GLU A 236 20.09 4.02 -15.10
N ILE A 237 19.38 3.92 -13.99
CA ILE A 237 18.44 4.92 -13.49
C ILE A 237 19.02 5.48 -12.18
N PRO A 238 19.50 6.73 -12.14
CA PRO A 238 20.00 7.31 -10.90
C PRO A 238 18.83 7.53 -9.93
N LEU A 239 18.98 7.07 -8.69
CA LEU A 239 18.00 7.27 -7.62
C LEU A 239 18.42 8.42 -6.70
N ASP A 240 19.72 8.50 -6.38
CA ASP A 240 20.37 9.60 -5.68
C ASP A 240 21.84 9.71 -6.13
N ALA A 241 22.64 10.57 -5.48
CA ALA A 241 24.05 10.79 -5.82
C ALA A 241 24.93 9.52 -5.75
N ASN A 242 24.54 8.51 -4.98
CA ASN A 242 25.32 7.32 -4.65
C ASN A 242 24.62 5.99 -5.02
N VAL A 243 23.35 6.02 -5.41
CA VAL A 243 22.52 4.85 -5.72
C VAL A 243 21.96 4.97 -7.13
N LYS A 244 22.18 3.92 -7.92
CA LYS A 244 21.53 3.72 -9.22
C LYS A 244 20.74 2.41 -9.19
N ILE A 245 19.66 2.35 -9.95
CA ILE A 245 19.01 1.10 -10.31
C ILE A 245 19.55 0.69 -11.69
N VAL A 246 20.07 -0.52 -11.78
CA VAL A 246 20.52 -1.12 -13.03
C VAL A 246 19.44 -2.09 -13.48
N VAL A 247 18.89 -1.85 -14.67
CA VAL A 247 17.89 -2.70 -15.32
C VAL A 247 18.55 -3.43 -16.47
N LYS A 248 18.64 -4.75 -16.39
CA LYS A 248 19.18 -5.62 -17.42
C LYS A 248 18.05 -6.33 -18.16
N LEU A 249 18.04 -6.17 -19.47
CA LEU A 249 17.10 -6.83 -20.38
C LEU A 249 17.72 -8.17 -20.78
N MET A 250 17.25 -9.27 -20.19
CA MET A 250 17.73 -10.61 -20.52
C MET A 250 16.77 -11.30 -21.49
N LYS A 251 17.22 -12.45 -22.02
CA LYS A 251 16.32 -13.35 -22.76
C LYS A 251 15.24 -13.85 -21.79
N ASP A 252 13.98 -13.61 -22.14
CA ASP A 252 12.77 -14.03 -21.43
C ASP A 252 12.53 -13.42 -20.03
N GLN A 253 13.35 -12.47 -19.59
CA GLN A 253 13.25 -11.87 -18.26
C GLN A 253 13.87 -10.46 -18.21
N ILE A 254 13.32 -9.58 -17.39
CA ILE A 254 13.93 -8.30 -17.01
C ILE A 254 14.38 -8.39 -15.56
N VAL A 255 15.62 -7.98 -15.30
CA VAL A 255 16.21 -8.00 -13.95
C VAL A 255 16.62 -6.58 -13.57
N ALA A 256 16.05 -6.07 -12.48
CA ALA A 256 16.43 -4.79 -11.89
C ALA A 256 17.20 -5.02 -10.59
N TYR A 257 18.29 -4.31 -10.36
CA TYR A 257 19.07 -4.40 -9.13
C TYR A 257 19.72 -3.08 -8.76
N SER A 258 19.99 -2.87 -7.47
CA SER A 258 20.71 -1.69 -7.00
C SER A 258 22.20 -1.73 -7.36
N SER A 259 22.79 -0.60 -7.71
CA SER A 259 24.21 -0.45 -8.03
C SER A 259 25.16 -0.50 -6.83
N ARG A 260 24.62 -0.46 -5.59
CA ARG A 260 25.40 -0.64 -4.35
C ARG A 260 25.88 -2.08 -4.26
N LYS A 261 26.97 -2.38 -4.97
CA LYS A 261 27.58 -3.69 -5.15
C LYS A 261 26.61 -4.74 -5.69
N THR A 262 27.14 -5.59 -6.55
CA THR A 262 26.47 -6.80 -7.03
C THR A 262 25.84 -7.52 -5.84
N VAL A 263 24.61 -8.02 -5.97
CA VAL A 263 24.14 -9.18 -5.21
C VAL A 263 25.14 -10.29 -5.54
N ALA A 264 26.28 -10.28 -4.84
CA ALA A 264 27.42 -11.11 -5.14
C ALA A 264 26.95 -12.55 -4.95
N GLN A 265 27.49 -13.47 -5.76
CA GLN A 265 27.26 -14.89 -5.50
C GLN A 265 27.58 -15.15 -4.02
N PRO A 266 26.60 -15.61 -3.23
CA PRO A 266 26.76 -15.64 -1.79
C PRO A 266 27.88 -16.62 -1.41
N GLN A 267 28.90 -16.14 -0.71
CA GLN A 267 29.93 -17.03 -0.11
C GLN A 267 29.32 -17.98 0.93
N LYS A 268 28.21 -17.58 1.54
CA LYS A 268 27.41 -18.37 2.49
C LYS A 268 25.93 -18.22 2.16
N THR A 269 25.18 -19.32 2.21
CA THR A 269 23.75 -19.32 1.95
C THR A 269 22.92 -19.22 3.23
N LEU A 270 21.66 -18.85 3.10
CA LEU A 270 20.68 -18.81 4.18
C LEU A 270 20.55 -20.16 4.88
N ALA A 271 20.64 -21.26 4.11
CA ALA A 271 20.65 -22.63 4.62
C ALA A 271 21.84 -22.95 5.55
N SER A 272 22.89 -22.13 5.57
CA SER A 272 24.00 -22.29 6.52
C SER A 272 23.70 -21.74 7.91
N LYS A 273 22.64 -20.94 8.10
CA LYS A 273 22.27 -20.40 9.41
C LYS A 273 21.62 -21.47 10.29
N PRO A 274 22.03 -21.65 11.56
CA PRO A 274 21.45 -22.67 12.45
C PRO A 274 19.92 -22.56 12.60
N LEU A 275 19.40 -21.34 12.70
CA LEU A 275 17.96 -21.11 12.78
C LEU A 275 17.22 -21.61 11.52
N TYR A 276 17.77 -21.35 10.33
CA TYR A 276 17.17 -21.81 9.08
C TYR A 276 17.30 -23.32 8.87
N GLN A 277 18.39 -23.94 9.35
CA GLN A 277 18.52 -25.40 9.37
C GLN A 277 17.42 -26.04 10.22
N SER A 278 17.06 -25.40 11.33
CA SER A 278 15.95 -25.86 12.19
C SER A 278 14.59 -25.80 11.48
N TYR A 279 14.40 -24.86 10.55
CA TYR A 279 13.17 -24.72 9.76
C TYR A 279 13.08 -25.72 8.60
N ALA A 280 14.23 -26.07 8.00
CA ALA A 280 14.29 -26.81 6.75
C ALA A 280 13.56 -28.16 6.75
N LYS A 281 13.50 -28.83 7.91
CA LYS A 281 12.80 -30.12 8.07
C LYS A 281 11.27 -30.03 7.96
N TYR A 282 10.69 -28.83 8.09
CA TYR A 282 9.25 -28.61 7.99
C TYR A 282 8.81 -28.11 6.61
N LEU A 283 9.75 -27.58 5.82
CA LEU A 283 9.45 -26.87 4.58
C LEU A 283 9.48 -27.83 3.39
N PRO A 284 8.47 -27.80 2.50
CA PRO A 284 8.49 -28.53 1.24
C PRO A 284 9.69 -28.15 0.35
N GLU A 285 10.21 -29.14 -0.38
CA GLU A 285 11.27 -28.91 -1.38
C GLU A 285 10.72 -28.39 -2.71
N ASN A 286 9.48 -28.75 -3.02
CA ASN A 286 8.73 -28.30 -4.19
C ASN A 286 7.57 -27.41 -3.74
N GLY A 287 7.24 -26.40 -4.53
CA GLY A 287 6.09 -25.53 -4.28
C GLY A 287 5.79 -24.58 -5.43
N SER A 288 4.71 -23.83 -5.29
CA SER A 288 4.30 -22.77 -6.23
C SER A 288 4.97 -21.43 -5.93
N GLY A 289 5.54 -21.28 -4.74
CA GLY A 289 6.25 -20.10 -4.31
C GLY A 289 6.80 -20.21 -2.89
N TYR A 290 7.63 -19.24 -2.52
CA TYR A 290 8.14 -19.11 -1.17
C TYR A 290 8.27 -17.65 -0.79
N ILE A 291 8.27 -17.40 0.52
CA ILE A 291 8.67 -16.13 1.11
C ILE A 291 9.62 -16.37 2.27
N VAL A 292 10.65 -15.54 2.33
CA VAL A 292 11.60 -15.45 3.43
C VAL A 292 11.56 -14.02 3.94
N MET A 293 11.48 -13.86 5.25
CA MET A 293 11.54 -12.57 5.92
C MET A 293 12.45 -12.68 7.14
N ASP A 294 13.44 -11.80 7.24
CA ASP A 294 14.41 -11.70 8.34
C ASP A 294 14.52 -10.23 8.75
N ILE A 295 13.85 -9.88 9.83
CA ILE A 295 13.79 -8.54 10.39
C ILE A 295 14.75 -8.48 11.59
N PRO A 296 15.92 -7.85 11.47
CA PRO A 296 16.85 -7.69 12.58
C PRO A 296 16.37 -6.64 13.58
N GLN A 297 16.92 -6.67 14.79
CA GLN A 297 16.57 -5.74 15.87
C GLN A 297 16.75 -4.26 15.47
N GLU A 298 17.80 -3.95 14.70
CA GLU A 298 18.10 -2.60 14.23
C GLU A 298 16.94 -1.98 13.43
N VAL A 299 16.28 -2.78 12.58
CA VAL A 299 15.13 -2.34 11.79
C VAL A 299 13.92 -2.09 12.68
N ILE A 300 13.69 -2.97 13.66
CA ILE A 300 12.59 -2.80 14.63
C ILE A 300 12.78 -1.51 15.41
N THR A 301 13.99 -1.25 15.93
CA THR A 301 14.32 -0.02 16.66
C THR A 301 14.14 1.22 15.79
N LEU A 302 14.56 1.18 14.52
CA LEU A 302 14.32 2.27 13.59
C LEU A 302 12.82 2.54 13.40
N LEU A 303 12.02 1.49 13.17
CA LEU A 303 10.58 1.62 12.99
C LEU A 303 9.91 2.23 14.23
N LYS A 304 10.33 1.85 15.45
CA LYS A 304 9.83 2.47 16.69
C LYS A 304 10.09 3.97 16.73
N ASN A 305 11.31 4.39 16.37
CA ASN A 305 11.69 5.80 16.41
C ASN A 305 10.98 6.64 15.33
N LEU A 306 10.51 6.02 14.25
CA LEU A 306 9.81 6.70 13.14
C LEU A 306 8.29 6.78 13.34
N VAL A 307 7.73 6.05 14.31
CA VAL A 307 6.30 5.99 14.56
C VAL A 307 5.93 6.85 15.76
N GLU A 308 5.29 7.98 15.48
CA GLU A 308 4.75 8.91 16.49
C GLU A 308 3.37 8.48 17.02
N ASP A 309 2.70 7.55 16.32
CA ASP A 309 1.35 7.08 16.67
C ASP A 309 1.43 6.04 17.82
N PRO A 310 0.79 6.27 18.97
CA PRO A 310 0.84 5.36 20.12
C PRO A 310 0.27 3.97 19.84
N GLU A 311 -0.75 3.84 18.98
CA GLU A 311 -1.34 2.54 18.62
C GLU A 311 -0.40 1.75 17.71
N ILE A 312 0.25 2.43 16.75
CA ILE A 312 1.23 1.79 15.85
C ILE A 312 2.51 1.46 16.63
N SER A 313 2.91 2.29 17.60
CA SER A 313 4.05 2.02 18.48
C SER A 313 3.83 0.75 19.31
N GLN A 314 2.61 0.56 19.86
CA GLN A 314 2.22 -0.69 20.54
C GLN A 314 2.25 -1.92 19.61
N ILE A 315 1.92 -1.76 18.32
CA ILE A 315 2.06 -2.84 17.33
C ILE A 315 3.54 -3.17 17.07
N ILE A 316 4.41 -2.16 17.02
CA ILE A 316 5.86 -2.40 16.87
C ILE A 316 6.43 -3.02 18.16
N ASP A 317 5.87 -2.69 19.31
CA ASP A 317 6.17 -3.37 20.58
C ASP A 317 5.73 -4.83 20.62
N LEU A 318 4.85 -5.32 19.73
CA LEU A 318 4.62 -6.77 19.61
C LEU A 318 5.82 -7.49 18.97
N PHE A 319 6.63 -6.76 18.20
CA PHE A 319 7.89 -7.24 17.62
C PHE A 319 9.08 -6.96 18.55
N LEU A 320 9.02 -7.39 19.83
CA LEU A 320 10.12 -7.17 20.80
C LEU A 320 11.43 -7.87 20.45
N LYS A 321 11.43 -8.75 19.44
CA LYS A 321 12.55 -9.63 19.09
C LYS A 321 12.73 -9.67 17.58
N PRO A 322 13.96 -9.96 17.10
CA PRO A 322 14.21 -10.22 15.69
C PRO A 322 13.26 -11.30 15.17
N VAL A 323 12.70 -11.09 13.98
CA VAL A 323 11.74 -12.02 13.37
C VAL A 323 12.40 -12.70 12.19
N SER A 324 12.33 -14.03 12.14
CA SER A 324 12.80 -14.82 11.01
C SER A 324 11.73 -15.82 10.63
N ILE A 325 11.22 -15.71 9.41
CA ILE A 325 10.07 -16.44 8.89
C ILE A 325 10.41 -17.01 7.50
N VAL A 326 10.04 -18.26 7.28
CA VAL A 326 10.07 -18.90 5.96
C VAL A 326 8.73 -19.57 5.71
N SER A 327 8.08 -19.20 4.61
CA SER A 327 6.84 -19.79 4.15
C SER A 327 7.05 -20.40 2.77
N VAL A 328 6.52 -21.60 2.57
CA VAL A 328 6.47 -22.27 1.27
C VAL A 328 5.02 -22.69 1.01
N SER A 329 4.54 -22.36 -0.18
CA SER A 329 3.19 -22.70 -0.63
C SER A 329 3.24 -23.81 -1.67
N THR A 330 2.29 -24.73 -1.60
CA THR A 330 2.06 -25.79 -2.59
C THR A 330 0.63 -25.74 -3.09
N VAL A 331 0.46 -26.21 -4.31
CA VAL A 331 -0.81 -26.29 -5.01
C VAL A 331 -1.24 -27.75 -5.01
N GLU A 332 -2.33 -28.06 -4.30
CA GLU A 332 -2.86 -29.41 -4.03
C GLU A 332 -4.08 -29.70 -4.89
N LYS A 333 -4.47 -30.97 -5.05
CA LYS A 333 -5.55 -31.39 -5.97
C LYS A 333 -6.81 -30.51 -5.89
N ASP A 334 -7.28 -30.23 -4.67
CA ASP A 334 -8.52 -29.50 -4.41
C ASP A 334 -8.30 -28.13 -3.73
N GLY A 335 -7.06 -27.63 -3.65
CA GLY A 335 -6.78 -26.40 -2.90
C GLY A 335 -5.32 -25.94 -2.92
N ALA A 336 -4.98 -25.05 -2.01
CA ALA A 336 -3.61 -24.60 -1.77
C ALA A 336 -3.23 -24.87 -0.32
N PHE A 337 -2.02 -25.38 -0.13
CA PHE A 337 -1.42 -25.65 1.17
C PHE A 337 -0.24 -24.71 1.40
N SER A 338 0.03 -24.34 2.64
CA SER A 338 1.21 -23.56 2.99
C SER A 338 1.76 -23.98 4.35
N VAL A 339 3.09 -24.06 4.43
CA VAL A 339 3.82 -24.27 5.68
C VAL A 339 4.68 -23.07 5.95
N CYS A 340 4.60 -22.55 7.17
CA CYS A 340 5.35 -21.40 7.64
C CYS A 340 6.13 -21.77 8.90
N ALA A 341 7.44 -21.63 8.88
CA ALA A 341 8.31 -21.81 10.04
C ALA A 341 8.84 -20.45 10.51
N ALA A 342 8.77 -20.20 11.81
CA ALA A 342 9.11 -18.91 12.42
C ALA A 342 9.80 -19.07 13.78
N ASN A 343 10.49 -18.02 14.25
CA ASN A 343 11.09 -17.97 15.59
C ASN A 343 10.18 -17.28 16.62
N ILE A 344 8.89 -17.17 16.30
CA ILE A 344 7.91 -16.42 17.05
C ILE A 344 6.56 -17.14 16.94
N SER A 345 5.85 -17.19 18.08
CA SER A 345 4.56 -17.87 18.20
C SER A 345 3.54 -17.26 17.25
N PHE A 346 2.89 -18.09 16.45
CA PHE A 346 1.80 -17.62 15.61
C PHE A 346 0.55 -17.34 16.43
N ALA A 347 0.41 -17.88 17.64
CA ALA A 347 -0.67 -17.48 18.55
C ALA A 347 -0.45 -16.02 19.04
N GLN A 348 0.79 -15.65 19.38
CA GLN A 348 1.15 -14.27 19.74
C GLN A 348 0.98 -13.32 18.57
N ILE A 349 1.45 -13.71 17.39
CA ILE A 349 1.24 -12.93 16.19
C ILE A 349 -0.19 -13.13 15.69
N SER A 350 -1.03 -14.07 16.10
CA SER A 350 -2.40 -14.21 15.51
C SER A 350 -3.30 -13.00 15.79
N GLN A 351 -2.90 -12.16 16.76
CA GLN A 351 -3.48 -10.83 17.03
C GLN A 351 -2.92 -9.70 16.12
N VAL A 352 -1.84 -9.97 15.35
CA VAL A 352 -1.01 -9.01 14.56
C VAL A 352 -0.54 -9.55 13.18
N GLY A 353 -0.78 -10.83 12.90
CA GLY A 353 0.01 -11.73 12.04
C GLY A 353 -0.55 -12.12 10.69
N PRO A 354 -1.79 -11.77 10.34
CA PRO A 354 -2.20 -11.70 8.94
C PRO A 354 -1.26 -10.90 8.04
N MET A 355 -0.48 -9.98 8.61
CA MET A 355 0.48 -9.16 7.88
C MET A 355 1.54 -10.00 7.16
N VAL A 356 2.11 -11.03 7.78
CA VAL A 356 3.28 -11.71 7.20
C VAL A 356 2.92 -12.60 6.01
N GLY A 357 1.78 -13.31 6.05
CA GLY A 357 1.32 -14.17 4.94
C GLY A 357 0.82 -13.38 3.73
N VAL A 358 0.24 -12.19 3.95
CA VAL A 358 -0.28 -11.33 2.87
C VAL A 358 0.79 -10.45 2.25
N LEU A 359 1.74 -9.91 3.05
CA LEU A 359 2.91 -9.18 2.53
C LEU A 359 3.75 -10.04 1.58
N SER A 360 3.72 -11.34 1.83
CA SER A 360 4.46 -12.36 1.08
C SER A 360 3.99 -12.48 -0.39
N VAL A 361 2.70 -12.26 -0.64
CA VAL A 361 2.09 -12.23 -1.98
C VAL A 361 1.91 -10.78 -2.50
N GLY A 362 1.76 -9.81 -1.59
CA GLY A 362 1.38 -8.42 -1.91
C GLY A 362 2.51 -7.39 -2.00
N ALA A 363 3.77 -7.75 -1.74
CA ALA A 363 4.89 -6.80 -1.71
C ALA A 363 5.11 -6.01 -3.02
N GLY A 364 4.61 -6.50 -4.16
CA GLY A 364 4.64 -5.77 -5.44
C GLY A 364 3.59 -4.66 -5.61
N MET A 365 2.50 -4.67 -4.83
CA MET A 365 1.33 -3.81 -5.06
C MET A 365 1.21 -2.61 -4.10
N LEU A 366 1.96 -2.59 -3.00
CA LEU A 366 1.80 -1.58 -1.93
C LEU A 366 2.59 -0.27 -2.18
N TRP A 367 3.57 -0.27 -3.08
CA TRP A 367 4.45 0.88 -3.31
C TRP A 367 3.74 2.13 -3.90
N PRO A 368 2.85 2.00 -4.92
CA PRO A 368 2.17 3.17 -5.50
C PRO A 368 1.08 3.74 -4.58
N ALA A 369 0.45 2.89 -3.76
CA ALA A 369 -0.60 3.28 -2.83
C ALA A 369 -0.06 4.13 -1.67
N LEU A 370 1.17 3.88 -1.23
CA LEU A 370 1.82 4.60 -0.13
C LEU A 370 2.12 6.06 -0.48
N GLU A 371 2.53 6.32 -1.73
CA GLU A 371 2.84 7.68 -2.20
C GLU A 371 1.56 8.53 -2.33
N SER A 372 0.51 7.97 -2.94
CA SER A 372 -0.78 8.67 -3.01
C SER A 372 -1.44 8.84 -1.63
N ALA A 373 -1.21 7.93 -0.69
CA ALA A 373 -1.67 8.05 0.70
C ALA A 373 -0.93 9.16 1.46
N ARG A 374 0.39 9.30 1.27
CA ARG A 374 1.21 10.39 1.82
C ARG A 374 0.76 11.75 1.31
N ILE A 375 0.57 11.89 0.00
CA ILE A 375 0.07 13.13 -0.62
C ILE A 375 -1.30 13.49 -0.05
N ARG A 376 -2.24 12.54 0.00
CA ARG A 376 -3.57 12.76 0.59
C ARG A 376 -3.53 12.97 2.11
N GLY A 377 -2.48 12.54 2.81
CA GLY A 377 -2.28 12.77 4.24
C GLY A 377 -1.77 14.18 4.54
N ARG A 378 -0.80 14.64 3.74
CA ARG A 378 -0.29 16.03 3.79
C ARG A 378 -1.40 17.04 3.49
N LEU A 379 -2.23 16.77 2.48
CA LEU A 379 -3.40 17.61 2.17
C LEU A 379 -4.38 17.71 3.34
N ALA A 380 -4.70 16.59 4.00
CA ALA A 380 -5.61 16.59 5.15
C ALA A 380 -5.05 17.39 6.33
N ASN A 381 -3.75 17.28 6.59
CA ASN A 381 -3.07 18.07 7.62
C ASN A 381 -3.07 19.56 7.25
N CYS A 382 -2.84 19.91 6.00
CA CYS A 382 -2.87 21.29 5.54
C CYS A 382 -4.27 21.90 5.65
N SER A 383 -5.33 21.18 5.25
CA SER A 383 -6.71 21.65 5.46
C SER A 383 -7.05 21.81 6.94
N ALA A 384 -6.54 20.92 7.82
CA ALA A 384 -6.72 21.05 9.27
C ALA A 384 -5.98 22.27 9.84
N ASN A 385 -4.73 22.50 9.44
CA ASN A 385 -3.95 23.65 9.86
C ASN A 385 -4.58 24.97 9.40
N ILE A 386 -5.09 25.04 8.16
CA ILE A 386 -5.81 26.22 7.68
C ILE A 386 -7.09 26.48 8.48
N LYS A 387 -7.85 25.44 8.82
CA LYS A 387 -9.04 25.61 9.67
C LYS A 387 -8.67 26.13 11.06
N GLN A 388 -7.61 25.59 11.67
CA GLN A 388 -7.10 26.08 12.95
C GLN A 388 -6.66 27.55 12.86
N LEU A 389 -6.02 27.93 11.76
CA LEU A 389 -5.69 29.33 11.49
C LEU A 389 -6.94 30.21 11.38
N GLY A 390 -7.97 29.77 10.65
CA GLY A 390 -9.25 30.49 10.55
C GLY A 390 -9.87 30.74 11.92
N THR A 391 -9.92 29.71 12.77
CA THR A 391 -10.36 29.85 14.17
C THR A 391 -9.52 30.88 14.95
N GLY A 392 -8.19 30.83 14.82
CA GLY A 392 -7.31 31.80 15.47
C GLY A 392 -7.50 33.24 14.97
N ILE A 393 -7.78 33.43 13.67
CA ILE A 393 -8.10 34.74 13.09
C ILE A 393 -9.42 35.29 13.65
N PHE A 394 -10.46 34.46 13.77
CA PHE A 394 -11.73 34.90 14.35
C PHE A 394 -11.61 35.24 15.84
N GLN A 395 -10.83 34.46 16.58
CA GLN A 395 -10.55 34.76 17.98
C GLN A 395 -9.78 36.09 18.12
N TYR A 396 -8.78 36.31 17.27
CA TYR A 396 -8.10 37.60 17.19
C TYR A 396 -9.06 38.75 16.86
N MET A 397 -9.94 38.58 15.86
CA MET A 397 -10.92 39.60 15.49
C MET A 397 -11.85 39.95 16.64
N TYR A 398 -12.29 38.94 17.40
CA TYR A 398 -13.14 39.14 18.58
C TYR A 398 -12.43 40.01 19.62
N ASP A 399 -11.16 39.73 19.90
CA ASP A 399 -10.36 40.46 20.88
C ASP A 399 -9.84 41.83 20.40
N ASN A 400 -9.88 42.09 19.09
CA ASN A 400 -9.33 43.30 18.46
C ASN A 400 -10.39 44.04 17.63
N ASP A 401 -11.60 44.25 18.17
CA ASP A 401 -12.66 45.11 17.61
C ASP A 401 -13.04 44.84 16.14
N GLY A 402 -12.97 43.57 15.73
CA GLY A 402 -13.29 43.11 14.37
C GLY A 402 -12.22 43.39 13.33
N TYR A 403 -11.00 43.78 13.74
CA TYR A 403 -9.86 43.97 12.85
C TYR A 403 -9.21 42.62 12.48
N LEU A 404 -8.88 42.46 11.20
CA LEU A 404 -8.06 41.35 10.74
C LEU A 404 -6.59 41.54 11.14
N PRO A 405 -5.84 40.45 11.38
CA PRO A 405 -4.41 40.52 11.62
C PRO A 405 -3.67 40.99 10.35
N THR A 406 -2.58 41.73 10.49
CA THR A 406 -1.76 42.16 9.34
C THR A 406 -0.61 41.17 9.05
N ASP A 407 -0.32 40.27 9.99
CA ASP A 407 0.68 39.19 9.89
C ASP A 407 0.31 37.99 10.80
N LEU A 408 0.61 36.76 10.37
CA LEU A 408 0.44 35.54 11.17
C LEU A 408 1.33 35.52 12.41
N LYS A 409 2.47 36.19 12.36
CA LYS A 409 3.37 36.31 13.52
C LYS A 409 2.68 36.93 14.73
N GLU A 410 1.70 37.79 14.49
CA GLU A 410 0.90 38.39 15.56
C GLU A 410 0.01 37.36 16.25
N LEU A 411 -0.58 36.44 15.48
CA LEU A 411 -1.41 35.35 16.00
C LEU A 411 -0.60 34.39 16.88
N VAL A 412 0.64 34.09 16.49
CA VAL A 412 1.56 33.27 17.29
C VAL A 412 1.99 34.01 18.56
N LYS A 413 2.38 35.28 18.43
CA LYS A 413 2.84 36.09 19.57
C LYS A 413 1.76 36.24 20.65
N LYS A 414 0.50 36.36 20.23
CA LYS A 414 -0.66 36.46 21.13
C LYS A 414 -1.28 35.08 21.47
N ALA A 415 -0.62 33.98 21.10
CA ALA A 415 -1.01 32.61 21.39
C ALA A 415 -2.40 32.16 20.85
N TYR A 416 -2.89 32.78 19.77
CA TYR A 416 -4.10 32.35 19.07
C TYR A 416 -3.86 31.12 18.19
N VAL A 417 -2.62 30.91 17.74
CA VAL A 417 -2.22 29.81 16.87
C VAL A 417 -0.83 29.29 17.28
N ALA A 418 -0.64 27.96 17.29
CA ALA A 418 0.66 27.37 17.57
C ALA A 418 1.64 27.59 16.39
N PRO A 419 2.95 27.84 16.63
CA PRO A 419 3.93 28.08 15.57
C PRO A 419 3.94 27.00 14.47
N ALA A 420 3.75 25.73 14.87
CA ALA A 420 3.75 24.57 13.96
C ALA A 420 2.65 24.61 12.89
N VAL A 421 1.55 25.33 13.13
CA VAL A 421 0.43 25.49 12.17
C VAL A 421 0.85 26.31 10.96
N LEU A 422 1.85 27.18 11.10
CA LEU A 422 2.21 28.19 10.08
C LEU A 422 3.27 27.72 9.08
N ASN A 423 3.92 26.58 9.28
CA ASN A 423 5.10 26.16 8.51
C ASN A 423 4.87 26.07 6.99
N THR A 424 3.63 25.85 6.54
CA THR A 424 3.27 25.73 5.11
C THR A 424 2.19 26.72 4.67
N ILE A 425 1.78 27.64 5.55
CA ILE A 425 0.68 28.58 5.30
C ILE A 425 1.21 29.99 5.08
N ILE A 426 0.81 30.58 3.96
CA ILE A 426 1.13 31.95 3.62
C ILE A 426 -0.11 32.81 3.82
N TYR A 427 0.01 33.86 4.63
CA TYR A 427 -1.04 34.83 4.81
C TYR A 427 -1.05 35.85 3.68
N VAL A 428 -2.23 35.99 3.11
CA VAL A 428 -2.54 36.80 1.93
C VAL A 428 -3.44 37.97 2.29
N GLY A 429 -3.98 38.03 3.52
CA GLY A 429 -4.86 39.09 3.99
C GLY A 429 -4.27 40.51 3.92
N PRO A 430 -5.02 41.52 4.40
CA PRO A 430 -4.71 42.92 4.16
C PRO A 430 -3.37 43.34 4.80
N TYR A 431 -2.62 44.23 4.10
CA TYR A 431 -1.39 44.84 4.63
C TYR A 431 -1.68 45.92 5.69
N GLU A 432 -2.87 46.48 5.65
CA GLU A 432 -3.32 47.55 6.53
C GLU A 432 -4.38 47.02 7.51
N LYS A 433 -4.60 47.76 8.61
CA LYS A 433 -5.63 47.42 9.58
C LYS A 433 -7.03 47.54 8.94
N THR A 434 -7.57 46.43 8.48
CA THR A 434 -8.89 46.35 7.87
C THR A 434 -9.87 45.69 8.83
N LYS A 435 -11.05 46.30 9.02
CA LYS A 435 -12.15 45.62 9.74
C LYS A 435 -12.79 44.60 8.82
N ALA A 436 -13.12 43.41 9.33
CA ALA A 436 -13.79 42.38 8.53
C ALA A 436 -15.13 42.86 7.94
N SER A 437 -15.83 43.78 8.61
CA SER A 437 -17.06 44.42 8.11
C SER A 437 -16.86 45.29 6.86
N GLN A 438 -15.63 45.66 6.53
CA GLN A 438 -15.29 46.42 5.32
C GLN A 438 -15.12 45.52 4.09
N ILE A 439 -15.10 44.19 4.27
CA ILE A 439 -14.97 43.23 3.18
C ILE A 439 -16.35 43.03 2.54
N LYS A 440 -16.51 43.55 1.32
CA LYS A 440 -17.79 43.50 0.59
C LYS A 440 -18.20 42.07 0.20
N ASN A 441 -17.25 41.18 -0.08
CA ASN A 441 -17.51 39.78 -0.46
C ASN A 441 -16.62 38.82 0.34
N PRO A 442 -16.97 38.50 1.60
CA PRO A 442 -16.13 37.67 2.47
C PRO A 442 -15.86 36.27 1.91
N SER A 443 -16.82 35.70 1.19
CA SER A 443 -16.72 34.36 0.58
C SER A 443 -15.80 34.29 -0.66
N SER A 444 -15.34 35.41 -1.20
CA SER A 444 -14.35 35.42 -2.29
C SER A 444 -13.05 36.15 -1.91
N TYR A 445 -12.96 36.60 -0.66
CA TYR A 445 -11.79 37.31 -0.15
C TYR A 445 -10.80 36.33 0.49
N ILE A 446 -9.70 36.06 -0.20
CA ILE A 446 -8.67 35.11 0.24
C ILE A 446 -7.83 35.72 1.39
N LEU A 447 -7.84 35.04 2.54
CA LEU A 447 -7.05 35.39 3.71
C LEU A 447 -5.72 34.64 3.79
N ALA A 448 -5.70 33.36 3.45
CA ALA A 448 -4.49 32.55 3.55
C ALA A 448 -4.50 31.42 2.51
N VAL A 449 -3.31 30.97 2.15
CA VAL A 449 -3.09 29.93 1.15
C VAL A 449 -2.01 28.99 1.66
N CYS A 450 -2.23 27.67 1.56
CA CYS A 450 -1.19 26.69 1.83
C CYS A 450 -0.50 26.26 0.54
N LEU A 451 0.81 26.46 0.47
CA LEU A 451 1.67 26.02 -0.63
C LEU A 451 2.76 25.11 -0.05
N ASP A 452 2.44 23.83 0.11
CA ASP A 452 3.42 22.80 0.43
C ASP A 452 3.98 22.26 -0.91
N GLU A 453 5.30 22.16 -1.04
CA GLU A 453 5.98 21.57 -2.22
C GLU A 453 5.55 20.12 -2.48
N GLY A 454 4.98 19.45 -1.48
CA GLY A 454 4.39 18.11 -1.60
C GLY A 454 3.02 18.06 -2.31
N HIS A 455 2.37 19.19 -2.58
CA HIS A 455 1.09 19.26 -3.29
C HIS A 455 1.33 19.53 -4.78
N LYS A 456 1.67 18.49 -5.55
CA LYS A 456 2.05 18.64 -6.97
C LYS A 456 1.04 19.45 -7.82
N ASP A 457 -0.25 19.39 -7.51
CA ASP A 457 -1.31 20.08 -8.28
C ASP A 457 -2.51 20.53 -7.43
N ARG A 458 -2.35 20.76 -6.11
CA ARG A 458 -3.49 21.14 -5.24
C ARG A 458 -3.16 22.29 -4.28
N ILE A 459 -4.15 23.14 -4.04
CA ILE A 459 -4.03 24.32 -3.18
C ILE A 459 -5.19 24.38 -2.19
N ALA A 460 -4.90 24.72 -0.94
CA ALA A 460 -5.91 24.91 0.09
C ALA A 460 -5.99 26.40 0.44
N ILE A 461 -7.19 26.97 0.43
CA ILE A 461 -7.45 28.42 0.50
C ILE A 461 -8.40 28.70 1.66
N LEU A 462 -8.07 29.70 2.48
CA LEU A 462 -8.95 30.25 3.51
C LEU A 462 -9.59 31.55 3.03
N PHE A 463 -10.90 31.67 3.20
CA PHE A 463 -11.67 32.88 2.88
C PHE A 463 -12.04 33.67 4.14
N ALA A 464 -12.47 34.92 3.95
CA ALA A 464 -12.73 35.86 5.05
C ALA A 464 -13.99 35.56 5.86
N ASP A 465 -14.91 34.77 5.32
CA ASP A 465 -16.04 34.16 6.05
C ASP A 465 -15.66 32.86 6.78
N GLY A 466 -14.41 32.39 6.64
CA GLY A 466 -13.86 31.26 7.39
C GLY A 466 -13.99 29.90 6.71
N HIS A 467 -14.61 29.82 5.54
CA HIS A 467 -14.63 28.55 4.81
C HIS A 467 -13.27 28.28 4.17
N VAL A 468 -13.03 26.99 3.88
CA VAL A 468 -11.79 26.50 3.29
C VAL A 468 -12.12 25.70 2.06
N GLU A 469 -11.51 26.04 0.93
CA GLU A 469 -11.63 25.28 -0.32
C GLU A 469 -10.31 24.60 -0.67
N ASN A 470 -10.40 23.40 -1.22
CA ASN A 470 -9.27 22.67 -1.78
C ASN A 470 -9.48 22.59 -3.30
N LEU A 471 -8.60 23.22 -4.07
CA LEU A 471 -8.73 23.31 -5.53
C LEU A 471 -7.57 22.60 -6.22
N GLU A 472 -7.84 22.09 -7.43
CA GLU A 472 -6.84 21.48 -8.31
C GLU A 472 -6.28 22.53 -9.27
N LEU A 473 -4.96 22.66 -9.32
CA LEU A 473 -4.26 23.65 -10.13
C LEU A 473 -4.14 23.24 -11.61
N ASN A 474 -4.31 21.94 -11.93
CA ASN A 474 -4.19 21.40 -13.30
C ASN A 474 -2.92 21.85 -14.05
N GLY A 475 -1.79 21.96 -13.34
CA GLY A 475 -0.52 22.43 -13.90
C GLY A 475 -0.38 23.95 -14.08
N GLU A 476 -1.36 24.76 -13.65
CA GLU A 476 -1.26 26.22 -13.64
C GLU A 476 -0.43 26.74 -12.46
N GLU A 477 0.24 27.89 -12.67
CA GLU A 477 0.95 28.58 -11.60
C GLU A 477 -0.06 29.14 -10.57
N PRO A 478 0.18 28.99 -9.24
CA PRO A 478 -0.82 29.29 -8.22
C PRO A 478 -1.43 30.69 -8.27
N VAL A 479 -0.65 31.73 -8.57
CA VAL A 479 -1.18 33.10 -8.67
C VAL A 479 -2.06 33.23 -9.90
N LYS A 480 -1.60 32.70 -11.03
CA LYS A 480 -2.35 32.73 -12.30
C LYS A 480 -3.68 31.98 -12.18
N PHE A 481 -3.68 30.82 -11.52
CA PHE A 481 -4.89 30.06 -11.23
C PHE A 481 -5.88 30.87 -10.38
N LEU A 482 -5.42 31.43 -9.25
CA LEU A 482 -6.27 32.22 -8.36
C LEU A 482 -6.84 33.47 -9.05
N GLN A 483 -6.05 34.11 -9.91
CA GLN A 483 -6.50 35.26 -10.70
C GLN A 483 -7.64 34.88 -11.66
N ASN A 484 -7.52 33.74 -12.34
CA ASN A 484 -8.51 33.26 -13.31
C ASN A 484 -9.81 32.82 -12.60
N GLU A 485 -9.67 32.02 -11.54
CA GLU A 485 -10.81 31.40 -10.85
C GLU A 485 -11.64 32.42 -10.05
N PHE A 486 -10.96 33.29 -9.27
CA PHE A 486 -11.63 34.23 -8.38
C PHE A 486 -11.75 35.65 -8.96
N LYS A 487 -11.36 35.86 -10.22
CA LYS A 487 -11.40 37.16 -10.93
C LYS A 487 -10.77 38.29 -10.10
N LEU A 488 -9.61 38.01 -9.52
CA LEU A 488 -8.92 38.92 -8.62
C LEU A 488 -8.53 40.21 -9.35
N ASN A 489 -8.67 41.36 -8.67
CA ASN A 489 -8.23 42.63 -9.23
C ASN A 489 -6.68 42.74 -9.22
N ALA A 490 -6.13 43.70 -9.97
CA ALA A 490 -4.68 43.86 -10.09
C ALA A 490 -3.96 44.12 -8.75
N ALA A 491 -4.63 44.76 -7.78
CA ALA A 491 -4.07 45.03 -6.47
C ALA A 491 -3.97 43.74 -5.62
N ASP A 492 -4.97 42.88 -5.66
CA ASP A 492 -5.00 41.58 -4.98
C ASP A 492 -3.97 40.61 -5.58
N VAL A 493 -3.86 40.56 -6.91
CA VAL A 493 -2.85 39.76 -7.61
C VAL A 493 -1.43 40.20 -7.22
N THR A 494 -1.19 41.52 -7.17
CA THR A 494 0.10 42.08 -6.75
C THR A 494 0.40 41.75 -5.28
N ARG A 495 -0.60 41.86 -4.39
CA ARG A 495 -0.49 41.50 -2.96
C ARG A 495 -0.11 40.03 -2.78
N ILE A 496 -0.83 39.12 -3.44
CA ILE A 496 -0.59 37.67 -3.40
C ILE A 496 0.80 37.36 -3.93
N SER A 497 1.12 37.85 -5.13
CA SER A 497 2.42 37.61 -5.79
C SER A 497 3.59 38.03 -4.92
N LYS A 498 3.48 39.16 -4.22
CA LYS A 498 4.53 39.67 -3.32
C LYS A 498 4.71 38.75 -2.11
N ARG A 499 3.62 38.38 -1.42
CA ARG A 499 3.68 37.49 -0.24
C ARG A 499 4.21 36.09 -0.57
N LEU A 500 3.84 35.55 -1.73
CA LEU A 500 4.37 34.27 -2.21
C LEU A 500 5.87 34.32 -2.53
N LYS A 501 6.37 35.43 -3.09
CA LYS A 501 7.80 35.63 -3.35
C LYS A 501 8.61 35.81 -2.07
N GLU A 502 8.05 36.48 -1.06
CA GLU A 502 8.69 36.66 0.25
C GLU A 502 8.78 35.35 1.04
N ALA A 503 7.80 34.45 0.91
CA ALA A 503 7.79 33.15 1.58
C ALA A 503 8.72 32.09 0.94
N LYS A 504 9.16 32.28 -0.31
CA LYS A 504 10.10 31.39 -1.02
C LYS A 504 11.59 31.73 -0.78
N LYS A 505 11.89 32.80 -0.04
CA LYS A 505 13.24 33.19 0.40
C LYS A 505 13.43 32.76 1.85
#